data_AF-A0A9D4IJK4-F1
#
_entry.id   AF-A0A9D4IJK4-F1
#
_cell.length_a   1.000
_cell.length_b   1.000
_cell.length_c   1.000
_cell.angle_alpha   90.00
_cell.angle_beta   90.00
_cell.angle_gamma   90.00
#
_symmetry.space_group_name_H-M   'P 1'
#
loop_
_entity.id
_entity.type
_entity.pdbx_description
1 polymer ?
#
loop_
_entity_poly.entity_id
_entity_poly.type
_entity_poly.pdbx_seq_one_letter_code
_entity_poly.pdbx_strand_id
1 'polypeptide(L)'
;MNITDRYPVLKKGKRVAKAFPIETVVPVTESVEDYIAKTVEENSRPSVNNVRLSDKVPDHLKATFEESSKELSSEQNEKLANLLITYEDVFAKSEFDLGTFTDIEHTIDAGYGVQPLRDGSKT
;
A
#
# COMPACT_ATOMS: atom_id res chain seq x y z
N MET A 1 -23.90 11.68 -11.77
CA MET A 1 -24.52 11.50 -10.43
C MET A 1 -24.27 10.06 -10.02
N ASN A 2 -23.55 9.81 -8.92
CA ASN A 2 -23.25 8.46 -8.46
C ASN A 2 -24.45 7.91 -7.65
N ILE A 3 -24.93 6.72 -8.00
CA ILE A 3 -26.16 6.14 -7.45
C ILE A 3 -25.97 5.52 -6.05
N THR A 4 -24.72 5.32 -5.62
CA THR A 4 -24.36 4.77 -4.30
C THR A 4 -24.22 5.81 -3.19
N ASP A 5 -24.31 7.10 -3.52
CA ASP A 5 -24.09 8.19 -2.57
C ASP A 5 -25.37 8.53 -1.76
N ARG A 6 -25.98 7.50 -1.17
CA ARG A 6 -27.17 7.64 -0.32
C ARG A 6 -26.87 7.11 1.06
N TYR A 7 -26.69 8.02 2.01
CA TYR A 7 -26.51 7.67 3.42
C TYR A 7 -27.84 7.23 4.04
N PRO A 8 -28.00 5.98 4.51
CA PRO A 8 -29.19 5.57 5.23
C PRO A 8 -29.22 6.19 6.62
N VAL A 9 -30.20 7.06 6.89
CA VAL A 9 -30.39 7.68 8.22
C VAL A 9 -31.13 6.70 9.14
N LEU A 10 -30.46 6.27 10.22
CA LEU A 10 -31.04 5.42 11.25
C LEU A 10 -31.55 6.28 12.41
N LYS A 11 -32.85 6.16 12.73
CA LYS A 11 -33.46 6.85 13.88
C LYS A 11 -33.12 6.11 15.18
N LYS A 12 -32.90 6.87 16.25
CA LYS A 12 -32.65 6.34 17.60
C LYS A 12 -33.74 5.33 18.00
N GLY A 13 -33.34 4.16 18.48
CA GLY A 13 -34.26 3.08 18.89
C GLY A 13 -34.71 2.16 17.76
N LYS A 14 -34.30 2.40 16.51
CA LYS A 14 -34.58 1.49 15.39
C LYS A 14 -33.70 0.25 15.52
N ARG A 15 -34.32 -0.93 15.58
CA ARG A 15 -33.62 -2.22 15.52
C ARG A 15 -33.10 -2.43 14.10
N VAL A 16 -31.80 -2.62 13.97
CA VAL A 16 -31.12 -2.78 12.68
C VAL A 16 -30.91 -4.24 12.31
N ALA A 17 -30.64 -5.10 13.30
CA ALA A 17 -30.42 -6.52 13.12
C ALA A 17 -30.61 -7.28 14.44
N LYS A 18 -30.59 -8.61 14.37
CA LYS A 18 -30.42 -9.51 15.51
C LYS A 18 -29.06 -10.19 15.36
N ALA A 19 -28.26 -10.19 16.42
CA ALA A 19 -26.99 -10.91 16.45
C ALA A 19 -27.17 -12.23 17.21
N PHE A 20 -26.41 -13.24 16.79
CA PHE A 20 -26.36 -14.54 17.46
C PHE A 20 -24.90 -14.91 17.73
N PRO A 21 -24.60 -15.56 18.86
CA PRO A 21 -23.26 -16.08 19.12
C PRO A 21 -22.93 -17.16 18.09
N ILE A 22 -21.71 -17.14 17.57
CA ILE A 22 -21.21 -18.18 16.66
C ILE A 22 -20.39 -19.19 17.46
N GLU A 23 -20.69 -20.48 17.30
CA GLU A 23 -20.02 -21.56 18.04
C GLU A 23 -18.71 -22.02 17.38
N THR A 24 -18.57 -21.82 16.07
CA THR A 24 -17.40 -22.25 15.30
C THR A 24 -17.12 -21.29 14.14
N VAL A 25 -15.86 -20.86 14.04
CA VAL A 25 -15.38 -20.09 12.88
C VAL A 25 -14.84 -21.09 11.88
N VAL A 26 -15.59 -21.32 10.79
CA VAL A 26 -15.10 -22.12 9.67
C VAL A 26 -14.23 -21.20 8.80
N PRO A 27 -12.96 -21.53 8.54
CA PRO A 27 -12.19 -20.79 7.55
C PRO A 27 -12.91 -20.88 6.20
N VAL A 28 -13.05 -19.74 5.53
CA VAL A 28 -13.68 -19.68 4.22
C VAL A 28 -12.82 -20.51 3.26
N THR A 29 -13.23 -21.74 3.00
CA THR A 29 -12.81 -22.51 1.83
C THR A 29 -13.85 -22.21 0.76
N GLU A 30 -13.49 -21.32 -0.15
CA GLU A 30 -14.36 -20.58 -1.06
C GLU A 30 -15.32 -21.44 -1.89
N SER A 31 -16.55 -20.93 -2.05
CA SER A 31 -17.31 -20.97 -3.31
C SER A 31 -18.44 -19.93 -3.25
N VAL A 32 -18.14 -18.71 -3.68
CA VAL A 32 -19.14 -17.75 -4.16
C VAL A 32 -18.58 -17.15 -5.45
N GLU A 33 -19.14 -17.58 -6.57
CA GLU A 33 -18.59 -17.47 -7.92
C GLU A 33 -18.75 -16.09 -8.60
N ASP A 34 -18.98 -15.00 -7.86
CA ASP A 34 -19.27 -13.68 -8.47
C ASP A 34 -18.25 -12.56 -8.16
N TYR A 35 -17.02 -12.92 -7.83
CA TYR A 35 -15.87 -11.99 -7.94
C TYR A 35 -14.83 -12.62 -8.85
N ILE A 36 -14.48 -11.94 -9.95
CA ILE A 36 -13.54 -12.40 -10.97
C ILE A 36 -12.16 -12.61 -10.33
N ALA A 37 -11.93 -13.82 -9.83
CA ALA A 37 -10.65 -14.31 -9.36
C ALA A 37 -9.90 -14.91 -10.55
N LYS A 38 -8.74 -14.33 -10.88
CA LYS A 38 -7.77 -15.03 -11.75
C LYS A 38 -7.15 -16.15 -10.93
N THR A 39 -7.51 -17.39 -11.26
CA THR A 39 -6.82 -18.60 -10.78
C THR A 39 -5.40 -18.64 -11.32
N VAL A 40 -4.42 -18.77 -10.42
CA VAL A 40 -3.08 -19.23 -10.76
C VAL A 40 -3.05 -20.73 -10.50
N GLU A 41 -2.90 -21.50 -11.57
CA GLU A 41 -2.68 -22.94 -11.49
C GLU A 41 -1.42 -23.23 -10.67
N GLU A 42 -1.53 -24.20 -9.77
CA GLU A 42 -0.42 -24.80 -9.03
C GLU A 42 0.49 -25.55 -10.01
N ASN A 43 1.29 -24.80 -10.77
CA ASN A 43 2.44 -25.36 -11.44
C ASN A 43 3.53 -25.54 -10.39
N SER A 44 3.63 -26.79 -9.94
CA SER A 44 4.82 -27.47 -9.42
C SER A 44 5.89 -26.51 -8.93
N ARG A 45 5.99 -26.31 -7.61
CA ARG A 45 7.08 -25.60 -6.95
C ARG A 45 8.40 -25.88 -7.69
N PRO A 46 8.95 -24.94 -8.48
CA PRO A 46 10.35 -25.05 -8.75
C PRO A 46 11.00 -24.83 -7.39
N SER A 47 11.85 -25.76 -6.98
CA SER A 47 12.82 -25.52 -5.93
C SER A 47 13.71 -24.37 -6.45
N VAL A 48 13.26 -23.14 -6.24
CA VAL A 48 14.00 -21.93 -6.59
C VAL A 48 14.62 -21.48 -5.30
N ASN A 49 15.94 -21.65 -5.25
CA ASN A 49 16.94 -20.87 -4.53
C ASN A 49 16.40 -20.06 -3.35
N ASN A 50 16.98 -20.24 -2.17
CA ASN A 50 16.82 -19.36 -1.00
C ASN A 50 17.10 -17.88 -1.34
N VAL A 51 16.19 -17.23 -2.06
CA VAL A 51 16.16 -15.78 -2.26
C VAL A 51 15.54 -15.25 -0.98
N ARG A 52 16.32 -14.48 -0.22
CA ARG A 52 15.82 -13.94 1.05
C ARG A 52 14.64 -13.03 0.72
N LEU A 53 13.59 -13.05 1.54
CA LEU A 53 12.41 -12.17 1.36
C LEU A 53 12.82 -10.69 1.27
N SER A 54 13.90 -10.31 1.96
CA SER A 54 14.55 -9.01 1.88
C SER A 54 15.02 -8.61 0.48
N ASP A 55 15.37 -9.58 -0.36
CA ASP A 55 15.91 -9.34 -1.71
C ASP A 55 14.78 -9.07 -2.72
N LYS A 56 13.53 -9.41 -2.35
CA LYS A 56 12.33 -9.15 -3.16
C LYS A 56 11.69 -7.80 -2.83
N VAL A 57 11.99 -7.22 -1.67
CA VAL A 57 11.45 -5.92 -1.24
C VAL A 57 12.24 -4.79 -1.90
N PRO A 58 11.58 -3.76 -2.47
CA PRO A 58 12.22 -2.59 -3.06
C PRO A 58 13.18 -1.89 -2.08
N ASP A 59 14.27 -1.30 -2.60
CA ASP A 59 15.34 -0.75 -1.76
C ASP A 59 14.86 0.30 -0.74
N HIS A 60 13.94 1.18 -1.15
CA HIS A 60 13.37 2.22 -0.29
C HIS A 60 12.42 1.67 0.79
N LEU A 61 11.97 0.41 0.68
CA LEU A 61 11.10 -0.27 1.64
C LEU A 61 11.82 -1.30 2.53
N LYS A 62 13.11 -1.57 2.26
CA LYS A 62 13.89 -2.53 3.05
C LYS A 62 13.94 -2.14 4.52
N ALA A 63 14.17 -0.87 4.84
CA ALA A 63 14.22 -0.40 6.22
C ALA A 63 12.88 -0.62 6.94
N THR A 64 11.77 -0.32 6.26
CA THR A 64 10.42 -0.53 6.78
C THR A 64 10.12 -2.01 7.00
N PHE A 65 10.51 -2.86 6.05
CA PHE A 65 10.37 -4.31 6.17
C PHE A 65 11.20 -4.88 7.32
N GLU A 66 12.48 -4.52 7.41
CA GLU A 66 13.38 -4.98 8.47
C GLU A 66 12.87 -4.58 9.86
N GLU A 67 12.41 -3.35 10.05
CA GLU A 67 11.89 -2.90 11.34
C GLU A 67 10.58 -3.62 11.70
N SER A 68 9.68 -3.75 10.74
CA SER A 68 8.36 -4.34 10.96
C SER A 68 8.39 -5.87 11.07
N SER A 69 9.43 -6.53 10.55
CA SER A 69 9.55 -7.99 10.49
C SER A 69 10.07 -8.64 11.77
N LYS A 70 10.62 -7.86 12.73
CA LYS A 70 11.30 -8.38 13.92
C LYS A 70 10.43 -9.23 14.83
N GLU A 71 9.14 -8.89 14.93
CA GLU A 71 8.19 -9.55 15.84
C GLU A 71 7.16 -10.43 15.11
N LEU A 72 7.32 -10.58 13.79
CA LEU A 72 6.38 -11.32 12.95
C LEU A 72 6.84 -12.76 12.73
N SER A 73 5.87 -13.68 12.63
CA SER A 73 6.14 -15.05 12.21
C SER A 73 6.57 -15.10 10.74
N SER A 74 7.15 -16.22 10.30
CA SER A 74 7.57 -16.40 8.90
C SER A 74 6.43 -16.18 7.91
N GLU A 75 5.23 -16.68 8.22
CA GLU A 75 4.06 -16.53 7.36
C GLU A 75 3.58 -15.07 7.31
N GLN A 76 3.66 -14.35 8.43
CA GLN A 76 3.31 -12.94 8.49
C GLN A 76 4.34 -12.07 7.75
N ASN A 77 5.62 -12.44 7.80
CA ASN A 77 6.68 -11.77 7.04
C ASN A 77 6.50 -11.92 5.53
N GLU A 78 6.07 -13.09 5.06
CA GLU A 78 5.73 -13.27 3.64
C GLU A 78 4.55 -12.38 3.23
N LYS A 79 3.50 -12.31 4.06
CA LYS A 79 2.35 -11.43 3.82
C LYS A 79 2.75 -9.95 3.81
N LEU A 80 3.60 -9.54 4.75
CA LEU A 80 4.12 -8.18 4.83
C LEU A 80 4.97 -7.83 3.60
N ALA A 81 5.89 -8.72 3.19
CA ALA A 81 6.70 -8.50 2.00
C ALA A 81 5.84 -8.32 0.76
N ASN A 82 4.84 -9.20 0.57
CA ASN A 82 3.89 -9.09 -0.54
C ASN A 82 3.07 -7.81 -0.49
N LEU A 83 2.65 -7.36 0.70
CA LEU A 83 1.91 -6.10 0.87
C LEU A 83 2.78 -4.90 0.46
N LEU A 84 4.03 -4.85 0.92
CA LEU A 84 4.96 -3.76 0.61
C LEU A 84 5.29 -3.71 -0.88
N ILE A 85 5.45 -4.86 -1.53
CA ILE A 85 5.68 -4.95 -2.98
C ILE A 85 4.43 -4.51 -3.75
N THR A 86 3.23 -4.92 -3.30
CA THR A 86 1.97 -4.63 -4.01
C THR A 86 1.61 -3.15 -4.00
N TYR A 87 1.91 -2.45 -2.90
CA TYR A 87 1.60 -1.04 -2.70
C TYR A 87 2.86 -0.17 -2.60
N GLU A 88 3.92 -0.55 -3.32
CA GLU A 88 5.21 0.14 -3.32
C GLU A 88 5.06 1.64 -3.64
N ASP A 89 4.17 1.97 -4.56
CA ASP A 89 3.89 3.32 -5.07
C ASP A 89 3.23 4.26 -4.05
N VAL A 90 2.64 3.71 -2.98
CA VAL A 90 2.06 4.50 -1.89
C VAL A 90 3.13 5.05 -0.95
N PHE A 91 4.31 4.43 -0.94
CA PHE A 91 5.40 4.84 -0.07
C PHE A 91 6.36 5.80 -0.78
N ALA A 92 6.92 6.72 0.01
CA ALA A 92 7.93 7.64 -0.47
C ALA A 92 9.22 6.89 -0.86
N LYS A 93 9.69 7.08 -2.10
CA LYS A 93 10.95 6.52 -2.60
C LYS A 93 12.18 7.24 -2.04
N SER A 94 12.01 8.48 -1.62
CA SER A 94 13.06 9.29 -1.01
C SER A 94 12.46 10.34 -0.08
N GLU A 95 13.30 11.01 0.72
CA GLU A 95 12.88 12.11 1.60
C GLU A 95 12.26 13.30 0.85
N PHE A 96 12.52 13.43 -0.46
CA PHE A 96 11.98 14.47 -1.35
C PHE A 96 10.81 13.97 -2.19
N ASP A 97 10.39 12.72 -2.00
CA ASP A 97 9.25 12.18 -2.71
C ASP A 97 7.96 12.76 -2.10
N LEU A 98 7.30 13.62 -2.87
CA LEU A 98 6.01 14.22 -2.51
C LEU A 98 4.83 13.26 -2.80
N GLY A 99 5.13 12.01 -3.17
CA GLY A 99 4.16 10.99 -3.54
C GLY A 99 3.70 11.14 -4.99
N THR A 100 2.52 10.61 -5.29
CA THR A 100 1.89 10.68 -6.63
C THR A 100 1.27 12.04 -6.95
N PHE A 101 1.46 13.04 -6.09
CA PHE A 101 0.84 14.34 -6.23
C PHE A 101 1.66 15.25 -7.15
N THR A 102 1.34 15.21 -8.45
CA THR A 102 2.01 15.99 -9.51
C THR A 102 1.31 17.31 -9.84
N ASP A 103 0.23 17.66 -9.15
CA ASP A 103 -0.72 18.70 -9.59
C ASP A 103 -0.29 20.15 -9.25
N ILE A 104 0.87 20.36 -8.62
CA ILE A 104 1.33 21.70 -8.27
C ILE A 104 2.75 21.94 -8.78
N GLU A 105 2.85 22.41 -10.03
CA GLU A 105 4.06 23.01 -10.56
C GLU A 105 3.99 24.54 -10.34
N HIS A 106 4.70 25.03 -9.31
CA HIS A 106 4.84 26.48 -9.10
C HIS A 106 5.95 27.03 -9.99
N THR A 107 5.59 27.59 -11.15
CA THR A 107 6.54 28.37 -11.96
C THR A 107 6.74 29.74 -11.31
N ILE A 108 7.96 30.02 -10.83
CA ILE A 108 8.35 31.38 -10.46
C ILE A 108 8.84 32.06 -11.74
N ASP A 109 8.08 33.03 -12.25
CA ASP A 109 8.51 33.87 -13.36
C ASP A 109 9.62 34.83 -12.88
N ALA A 110 10.85 34.33 -12.86
CA ALA A 110 12.04 35.17 -12.79
C ALA A 110 12.24 35.77 -14.18
N GLY A 111 11.54 36.88 -14.47
CA GLY A 111 11.48 37.48 -15.81
C GLY A 111 12.83 37.58 -16.54
N TYR A 112 12.79 37.60 -17.88
CA TYR A 112 13.99 37.55 -18.73
C TYR A 112 15.15 38.45 -18.25
N GLY A 113 16.29 37.84 -17.92
CA GLY A 113 17.53 38.55 -17.61
C GLY A 113 18.04 38.43 -16.17
N VAL A 114 17.38 37.68 -15.28
CA VAL A 114 17.91 37.47 -13.92
C VAL A 114 19.08 36.48 -13.94
N GLN A 115 20.29 36.99 -13.75
CA GLN A 115 21.45 36.14 -13.44
C GLN A 115 21.32 35.68 -11.98
N PRO A 116 21.64 34.41 -11.65
CA PRO A 116 21.67 33.97 -10.27
C PRO A 116 22.65 34.86 -9.48
N LEU A 117 22.20 35.39 -8.35
CA LEU A 117 23.04 36.18 -7.45
C LEU A 117 24.23 35.31 -7.03
N ARG A 118 25.44 35.67 -7.48
CA ARG A 118 26.68 35.09 -6.99
C ARG A 118 27.03 35.83 -5.70
N ASP A 119 26.88 35.16 -4.55
CA ASP A 119 27.42 35.68 -3.31
C ASP A 119 28.96 35.60 -3.38
N GLY A 120 29.54 36.72 -3.79
CA GLY A 120 30.97 36.91 -3.87
C GLY A 120 31.52 37.38 -2.52
N SER A 121 31.46 36.56 -1.48
CA SER A 121 32.29 36.78 -0.30
C SER A 121 33.71 36.26 -0.57
N LYS A 122 34.45 37.00 -1.40
CA LYS A 122 35.91 37.02 -1.35
C LYS A 122 36.32 38.24 -0.53
N THR A 123 36.65 38.01 0.74
CA THR A 123 37.72 38.68 1.49
C THR A 123 38.10 37.79 2.65
#